data_AF-A0A947IHS7-F1
#
_entry.id   AF-A0A947IHS7-F1
#
_cell.length_a   1.000
_cell.length_b   1.000
_cell.length_c   1.000
_cell.angle_alpha   90.00
_cell.angle_beta   90.00
_cell.angle_gamma   90.00
#
_symmetry.space_group_name_H-M   'P 1'
#
loop_
_entity.id
_entity.type
_entity.pdbx_description
1 polymer ?
#
loop_
_entity_poly.entity_id
_entity_poly.type
_entity_poly.pdbx_seq_one_letter_code
_entity_poly.pdbx_strand_id
1 'polypeptide(L)'
;MKKLFGGREESEQSIREAVRKRKWGKAISHYERRLQEADRDFATWNRLGDLYWHSGTRPKATEAWRRAIEGFASEGLYENSLGVARKVLRLVPEEEGVHLFLADAYLGLEYHADCLGSLRSYLKLAKHPAEQDVRALVKRILGVSLRHRHLVGELKTIWAESGIEDFELQQRLDEYARAIEERTPDDTHKTAMFPEQPALAEDTAAQPAKARSSSDGLIGLEGLDSYPETDADMYGNTMPSGMGTVPGTSSPTGGIQVDVGPELSSGEGKDHYDLGVVYKEMKLWDAAVAEFEQARKDPSMRIRASLALAECLHEMDDLPAALDLLERERAAQSNDDDAQVALGFQIGNLHELLGNLREALSHFEAVRERNPSYGDVEERISELSDRLGSGETAS
;
A
#
# COMPACT_ATOMS: atom_id res chain seq x y z
N MET A 1 7.22 -59.32 23.09
CA MET A 1 6.24 -58.24 22.86
C MET A 1 6.98 -56.90 22.74
N LYS A 2 7.06 -56.36 21.51
CA LYS A 2 6.90 -54.95 21.15
C LYS A 2 7.30 -54.80 19.67
N LYS A 3 6.28 -54.72 18.82
CA LYS A 3 6.34 -54.57 17.37
C LYS A 3 6.52 -53.08 17.02
N LEU A 4 7.37 -52.83 16.02
CA LEU A 4 7.13 -51.93 14.87
C LEU A 4 6.80 -50.45 15.17
N PHE A 5 7.84 -49.60 15.21
CA PHE A 5 7.76 -48.22 14.72
C PHE A 5 8.94 -47.99 13.77
N GLY A 6 8.85 -48.61 12.60
CA GLY A 6 9.67 -48.32 11.43
C GLY A 6 8.75 -47.81 10.34
N GLY A 7 8.18 -46.63 10.53
CA GLY A 7 7.57 -45.89 9.42
C GLY A 7 8.72 -45.26 8.65
N ARG A 8 8.96 -45.71 7.42
CA ARG A 8 9.88 -45.01 6.50
C ARG A 8 9.38 -43.58 6.38
N GLU A 9 10.13 -42.61 6.88
CA GLU A 9 10.02 -41.23 6.41
C GLU A 9 10.16 -41.29 4.89
N GLU A 10 9.06 -41.05 4.18
CA GLU A 10 9.09 -40.99 2.73
C GLU A 10 9.90 -39.73 2.39
N SER A 11 11.00 -39.90 1.66
CA SER A 11 11.89 -38.76 1.38
C SER A 11 11.13 -37.65 0.68
N GLU A 12 11.41 -36.38 1.02
CA GLU A 12 10.78 -35.22 0.38
C GLU A 12 10.86 -35.29 -1.16
N GLN A 13 11.94 -35.89 -1.68
CA GLN A 13 12.12 -36.16 -3.11
C GLN A 13 11.04 -37.08 -3.70
N SER A 14 10.62 -38.12 -2.97
CA SER A 14 9.54 -39.03 -3.39
C SER A 14 8.20 -38.29 -3.46
N ILE A 15 7.96 -37.37 -2.52
CA ILE A 15 6.74 -36.55 -2.49
C ILE A 15 6.75 -35.52 -3.62
N ARG A 16 7.87 -34.84 -3.87
CA ARG A 16 8.06 -33.96 -5.04
C ARG A 16 7.82 -34.71 -6.35
N GLU A 17 8.30 -35.95 -6.46
CA GLU A 17 8.05 -36.77 -7.65
C GLU A 17 6.57 -37.20 -7.76
N ALA A 18 5.90 -37.52 -6.65
CA ALA A 18 4.48 -37.83 -6.63
C ALA A 18 3.63 -36.63 -7.10
N VAL A 19 3.99 -35.43 -6.64
CA VAL A 19 3.43 -34.16 -7.07
C VAL A 19 3.63 -33.96 -8.58
N ARG A 20 4.86 -34.11 -9.09
CA ARG A 20 5.17 -34.02 -10.53
C ARG A 20 4.36 -35.01 -11.37
N LYS A 21 4.11 -36.20 -10.83
CA LYS A 21 3.29 -37.26 -11.45
C LYS A 21 1.78 -37.08 -11.23
N ARG A 22 1.33 -35.95 -10.68
CA ARG A 22 -0.08 -35.62 -10.34
C ARG A 22 -0.75 -36.64 -9.42
N LYS A 23 0.03 -37.32 -8.58
CA LYS A 23 -0.47 -38.29 -7.59
C LYS A 23 -0.82 -37.58 -6.29
N TRP A 24 -1.82 -36.69 -6.34
CA TRP A 24 -2.21 -35.79 -5.25
C TRP A 24 -2.48 -36.52 -3.94
N GLY A 25 -3.18 -37.65 -3.96
CA GLY A 25 -3.54 -38.38 -2.74
C GLY A 25 -2.33 -38.82 -1.90
N LYS A 26 -1.21 -39.21 -2.54
CA LYS A 26 0.01 -39.57 -1.81
C LYS A 26 0.64 -38.36 -1.13
N ALA A 27 0.71 -37.23 -1.84
CA ALA A 27 1.27 -35.98 -1.31
C ALA A 27 0.40 -35.42 -0.17
N ILE A 28 -0.93 -35.43 -0.33
CA ILE A 28 -1.88 -34.99 0.69
C ILE A 28 -1.69 -35.79 1.97
N SER A 29 -1.72 -37.14 1.91
CA SER A 29 -1.56 -37.97 3.11
C SER A 29 -0.22 -37.79 3.81
N HIS A 30 0.84 -37.43 3.08
CA HIS A 30 2.15 -37.11 3.66
C HIS A 30 2.10 -35.80 4.44
N TYR A 31 1.58 -34.72 3.84
CA TYR A 31 1.50 -33.41 4.49
C TYR A 31 0.46 -33.37 5.63
N GLU A 32 -0.65 -34.09 5.51
CA GLU A 32 -1.61 -34.26 6.63
C GLU A 32 -0.94 -34.92 7.85
N ARG A 33 -0.10 -35.95 7.65
CA ARG A 33 0.65 -36.58 8.75
C ARG A 33 1.64 -35.62 9.38
N ARG A 34 2.34 -34.82 8.57
CA ARG A 34 3.26 -33.78 9.07
C ARG A 34 2.54 -32.75 9.95
N LEU A 35 1.32 -32.35 9.58
CA LEU A 35 0.51 -31.44 10.39
C LEU A 35 -0.02 -32.08 11.68
N GLN A 36 -0.18 -33.41 11.75
CA GLN A 36 -0.49 -34.09 13.01
C GLN A 36 0.65 -33.98 14.03
N GLU A 37 1.89 -33.86 13.57
CA GLU A 37 3.08 -33.72 14.40
C GLU A 37 3.43 -32.24 14.67
N ALA A 38 3.13 -31.35 13.72
CA ALA A 38 3.42 -29.92 13.78
C ALA A 38 2.28 -29.07 13.17
N ASP A 39 1.21 -28.84 13.95
CA ASP A 39 0.02 -28.11 13.49
C ASP A 39 0.29 -26.63 13.14
N ARG A 40 1.35 -26.02 13.70
CA ARG A 40 1.76 -24.62 13.43
C ARG A 40 2.69 -24.47 12.21
N ASP A 41 2.82 -25.50 11.37
CA ASP A 41 3.56 -25.39 10.10
C ASP A 41 2.67 -24.80 9.00
N PHE A 42 2.58 -23.47 8.98
CA PHE A 42 1.72 -22.72 8.05
C PHE A 42 2.14 -22.83 6.58
N ALA A 43 3.43 -23.03 6.32
CA ALA A 43 3.92 -23.31 4.97
C ALA A 43 3.40 -24.66 4.46
N THR A 44 3.30 -25.67 5.34
CA THR A 44 2.66 -26.95 5.01
C THR A 44 1.16 -26.81 4.79
N TRP A 45 0.45 -25.99 5.57
CA TRP A 45 -0.95 -25.65 5.30
C TRP A 45 -1.15 -25.01 3.92
N ASN A 46 -0.28 -24.06 3.52
CA ASN A 46 -0.32 -23.44 2.21
C ASN A 46 -0.16 -24.47 1.07
N ARG A 47 0.85 -25.35 1.19
CA ARG A 47 1.09 -26.44 0.24
C ARG A 47 -0.08 -27.42 0.17
N LEU A 48 -0.69 -27.73 1.31
CA LEU A 48 -1.85 -28.62 1.38
C LEU A 48 -3.06 -27.99 0.66
N GLY A 49 -3.25 -26.67 0.79
CA GLY A 49 -4.26 -25.94 0.03
C GLY A 49 -4.08 -26.08 -1.47
N ASP A 50 -2.84 -25.95 -1.97
CA ASP A 50 -2.53 -26.12 -3.41
C ASP A 50 -2.82 -27.55 -3.88
N LEU A 51 -2.44 -28.55 -3.08
CA LEU A 51 -2.73 -29.96 -3.38
C LEU A 51 -4.23 -30.27 -3.39
N TYR A 52 -4.99 -29.70 -2.46
CA TYR A 52 -6.44 -29.84 -2.42
C TYR A 52 -7.13 -29.15 -3.59
N TRP A 53 -6.59 -28.01 -4.05
CA TRP A 53 -7.09 -27.33 -5.23
C TRP A 53 -6.93 -28.22 -6.47
N HIS A 54 -5.74 -28.79 -6.67
CA HIS A 54 -5.45 -29.65 -7.83
C HIS A 54 -6.13 -31.03 -7.76
N SER A 55 -6.47 -31.52 -6.56
CA SER A 55 -7.25 -32.76 -6.40
C SER A 55 -8.75 -32.56 -6.66
N GLY A 56 -9.21 -31.31 -6.77
CA GLY A 56 -10.62 -30.95 -6.99
C GLY A 56 -11.42 -30.76 -5.70
N THR A 57 -10.81 -30.91 -4.52
CA THR A 57 -11.48 -30.70 -3.23
C THR A 57 -11.44 -29.22 -2.81
N ARG A 58 -12.19 -28.36 -3.52
CA ARG A 58 -12.19 -26.90 -3.31
C ARG A 58 -12.45 -26.46 -1.85
N PRO A 59 -13.43 -27.02 -1.10
CA PRO A 59 -13.68 -26.59 0.27
C PRO A 59 -12.53 -26.87 1.23
N LYS A 60 -11.76 -27.95 0.99
CA LYS A 60 -10.57 -28.25 1.79
C LYS A 60 -9.40 -27.35 1.42
N ALA A 61 -9.31 -26.92 0.16
CA ALA A 61 -8.28 -25.99 -0.29
C ALA A 61 -8.43 -24.63 0.37
N THR A 62 -9.66 -24.08 0.36
CA THR A 62 -9.97 -22.78 0.98
C THR A 62 -9.70 -22.81 2.48
N GLU A 63 -10.12 -23.87 3.18
CA GLU A 63 -9.84 -24.02 4.61
C GLU A 63 -8.33 -24.11 4.90
N ALA A 64 -7.58 -24.91 4.14
CA ALA A 64 -6.13 -25.04 4.34
C ALA A 64 -5.38 -23.73 4.08
N TRP A 65 -5.75 -22.97 3.04
CA TRP A 65 -5.17 -21.64 2.81
C TRP A 65 -5.57 -20.65 3.91
N ARG A 66 -6.81 -20.68 4.39
CA ARG A 66 -7.26 -19.83 5.50
C ARG A 66 -6.43 -20.05 6.75
N ARG A 67 -6.19 -21.32 7.13
CA ARG A 67 -5.33 -21.69 8.26
C ARG A 67 -3.89 -21.21 8.08
N ALA A 68 -3.37 -21.24 6.85
CA ALA A 68 -2.05 -20.71 6.54
C ALA A 68 -2.00 -19.17 6.73
N ILE A 69 -2.97 -18.45 6.17
CA ILE A 69 -3.08 -16.98 6.24
C ILE A 69 -3.19 -16.52 7.71
N GLU A 70 -4.14 -17.08 8.45
CA GLU A 70 -4.37 -16.80 9.88
C GLU A 70 -3.11 -17.10 10.71
N GLY A 71 -2.49 -18.25 10.45
CA GLY A 71 -1.26 -18.65 11.13
C GLY A 71 -0.10 -17.69 10.89
N PHE A 72 0.14 -17.30 9.63
CA PHE A 72 1.17 -16.32 9.29
C PHE A 72 0.88 -14.95 9.93
N ALA A 73 -0.37 -14.47 9.89
CA ALA A 73 -0.75 -13.22 10.54
C ALA A 73 -0.54 -13.27 12.06
N SER A 74 -0.87 -14.39 12.71
CA SER A 74 -0.70 -14.56 14.16
C SER A 74 0.76 -14.52 14.63
N GLU A 75 1.70 -14.85 13.74
CA GLU A 75 3.15 -14.75 13.98
C GLU A 75 3.75 -13.41 13.51
N GLY A 76 2.93 -12.48 13.03
CA GLY A 76 3.37 -11.20 12.46
C GLY A 76 4.07 -11.33 11.09
N LEU A 77 3.94 -12.48 10.42
CA LEU A 77 4.50 -12.73 9.09
C LEU A 77 3.53 -12.22 8.01
N TYR A 78 3.26 -10.92 8.02
CA TYR A 78 2.22 -10.29 7.20
C TYR A 78 2.49 -10.39 5.70
N GLU A 79 3.75 -10.37 5.24
CA GLU A 79 4.11 -10.57 3.83
C GLU A 79 3.69 -11.95 3.31
N ASN A 80 3.90 -13.00 4.12
CA ASN A 80 3.51 -14.36 3.78
C ASN A 80 1.98 -14.49 3.74
N SER A 81 1.32 -13.93 4.75
CA SER A 81 -0.15 -13.87 4.83
C SER A 81 -0.74 -13.20 3.59
N LEU A 82 -0.20 -12.03 3.22
CA LEU A 82 -0.59 -11.26 2.04
C LEU A 82 -0.40 -12.06 0.74
N GLY A 83 0.75 -12.74 0.59
CA GLY A 83 1.04 -13.56 -0.59
C GLY A 83 0.04 -14.71 -0.78
N VAL A 84 -0.28 -15.43 0.30
CA VAL A 84 -1.28 -16.51 0.26
C VAL A 84 -2.68 -15.95 0.02
N ALA A 85 -3.09 -14.89 0.72
CA ALA A 85 -4.40 -14.27 0.57
C ALA A 85 -4.67 -13.78 -0.87
N ARG A 86 -3.70 -13.09 -1.48
CA ARG A 86 -3.78 -12.66 -2.89
C ARG A 86 -3.89 -13.84 -3.85
N LYS A 87 -3.14 -14.92 -3.61
CA LYS A 87 -3.26 -16.16 -4.40
C LYS A 87 -4.69 -16.72 -4.33
N VAL A 88 -5.27 -16.80 -3.14
CA VAL A 88 -6.63 -17.31 -2.96
C VAL A 88 -7.65 -16.44 -3.68
N LEU A 89 -7.58 -15.11 -3.53
CA LEU A 89 -8.54 -14.19 -4.17
C LEU A 89 -8.46 -14.20 -5.70
N ARG A 90 -7.31 -14.52 -6.31
CA ARG A 90 -7.22 -14.76 -7.76
C ARG A 90 -7.98 -16.01 -8.21
N LEU A 91 -8.01 -17.04 -7.36
CA LEU A 91 -8.67 -18.32 -7.66
C LEU A 91 -10.15 -18.29 -7.29
N VAL A 92 -10.48 -17.62 -6.18
CA VAL A 92 -11.82 -17.51 -5.59
C VAL A 92 -12.04 -16.06 -5.13
N PRO A 93 -12.43 -15.15 -6.04
CA PRO A 93 -12.62 -13.73 -5.70
C PRO A 93 -13.73 -13.47 -4.67
N GLU A 94 -14.73 -14.36 -4.61
CA GLU A 94 -15.91 -14.26 -3.75
C GLU A 94 -15.66 -14.79 -2.32
N GLU A 95 -14.45 -15.23 -1.99
CA GLU A 95 -14.14 -15.76 -0.66
C GLU A 95 -14.08 -14.61 0.37
N GLU A 96 -15.22 -14.32 1.00
CA GLU A 96 -15.39 -13.19 1.93
C GLU A 96 -14.33 -13.17 3.03
N GLY A 97 -14.10 -14.28 3.74
CA GLY A 97 -13.20 -14.31 4.89
C GLY A 97 -11.75 -13.93 4.56
N VAL A 98 -11.30 -14.16 3.32
CA VAL A 98 -9.93 -13.82 2.91
C VAL A 98 -9.73 -12.30 2.79
N HIS A 99 -10.77 -11.53 2.45
CA HIS A 99 -10.68 -10.06 2.42
C HIS A 99 -10.42 -9.48 3.81
N LEU A 100 -10.97 -10.10 4.87
CA LEU A 100 -10.75 -9.64 6.23
C LEU A 100 -9.31 -9.93 6.69
N PHE A 101 -8.77 -11.09 6.35
CA PHE A 101 -7.35 -11.40 6.62
C PHE A 101 -6.39 -10.53 5.80
N LEU A 102 -6.77 -10.19 4.56
CA LEU A 102 -6.02 -9.26 3.71
C LEU A 102 -5.95 -7.87 4.36
N ALA A 103 -7.08 -7.38 4.88
CA ALA A 103 -7.14 -6.13 5.64
C ALA A 103 -6.22 -6.16 6.86
N ASP A 104 -6.19 -7.29 7.58
CA ASP A 104 -5.31 -7.47 8.74
C ASP A 104 -3.82 -7.43 8.38
N ALA A 105 -3.45 -8.10 7.30
CA ALA A 105 -2.09 -8.10 6.79
C ALA A 105 -1.64 -6.72 6.32
N TYR A 106 -2.51 -5.99 5.61
CA TYR A 106 -2.24 -4.60 5.22
C TYR A 106 -2.06 -3.68 6.41
N LEU A 107 -2.87 -3.83 7.46
CA LEU A 107 -2.71 -3.07 8.70
C LEU A 107 -1.36 -3.34 9.36
N GLY A 108 -0.93 -4.60 9.40
CA GLY A 108 0.37 -5.01 9.95
C GLY A 108 1.58 -4.48 9.15
N LEU A 109 1.39 -4.18 7.87
CA LEU A 109 2.40 -3.60 6.98
C LEU A 109 2.29 -2.07 6.86
N GLU A 110 1.40 -1.44 7.64
CA GLU A 110 1.14 0.01 7.60
C GLU A 110 0.53 0.53 6.28
N TYR A 111 0.00 -0.37 5.43
CA TYR A 111 -0.74 -0.02 4.23
C TYR A 111 -2.21 0.30 4.56
N HIS A 112 -2.44 1.48 5.15
CA HIS A 112 -3.74 1.85 5.71
C HIS A 112 -4.86 1.96 4.67
N ALA A 113 -4.59 2.52 3.49
CA ALA A 113 -5.60 2.64 2.42
C ALA A 113 -6.04 1.25 1.91
N ASP A 114 -5.09 0.37 1.62
CA ASP A 114 -5.38 -1.00 1.18
C ASP A 114 -6.11 -1.81 2.26
N CYS A 115 -5.81 -1.57 3.53
CA CYS A 115 -6.53 -2.14 4.66
C CYS A 115 -8.02 -1.76 4.61
N LEU A 116 -8.33 -0.46 4.48
CA LEU A 116 -9.71 0.02 4.39
C LEU A 116 -10.43 -0.49 3.14
N GLY A 117 -9.76 -0.50 1.99
CA GLY A 117 -10.33 -1.05 0.74
C GLY A 117 -10.66 -2.54 0.84
N SER A 118 -9.82 -3.31 1.54
CA SER A 118 -10.04 -4.74 1.79
C SER A 118 -11.19 -4.98 2.77
N LEU A 119 -11.28 -4.18 3.83
CA LEU A 119 -12.41 -4.22 4.77
C LEU A 119 -13.73 -3.86 4.09
N ARG A 120 -13.75 -2.86 3.20
CA ARG A 120 -14.93 -2.54 2.39
C ARG A 120 -15.33 -3.71 1.50
N SER A 121 -14.36 -4.35 0.85
CA SER A 121 -14.60 -5.52 0.00
C SER A 121 -15.19 -6.68 0.80
N TYR A 122 -14.70 -6.91 2.01
CA TYR A 122 -15.28 -7.87 2.96
C TYR A 122 -16.75 -7.56 3.25
N LEU A 123 -17.07 -6.34 3.69
CA LEU A 123 -18.45 -5.96 4.06
C LEU A 123 -19.42 -6.04 2.87
N LYS A 124 -18.95 -5.78 1.66
CA LYS A 124 -19.76 -5.87 0.44
C LYS A 124 -20.12 -7.32 0.08
N LEU A 125 -19.21 -8.25 0.32
CA LEU A 125 -19.39 -9.68 0.01
C LEU A 125 -20.09 -10.44 1.15
N ALA A 126 -19.84 -10.03 2.40
CA ALA A 126 -20.32 -10.70 3.59
C ALA A 126 -21.85 -10.59 3.72
N LYS A 127 -22.54 -11.74 3.57
CA LYS A 127 -24.00 -11.79 3.81
C LYS A 127 -24.34 -11.61 5.29
N HIS A 128 -23.48 -12.14 6.15
CA HIS A 128 -23.55 -12.03 7.60
C HIS A 128 -22.16 -11.66 8.10
N PRO A 129 -21.82 -10.36 8.17
CA PRO A 129 -20.53 -9.91 8.66
C PRO A 129 -20.24 -10.49 10.04
N ALA A 130 -19.02 -11.00 10.22
CA ALA A 130 -18.52 -11.43 11.51
C ALA A 130 -18.29 -10.18 12.37
N GLU A 131 -19.34 -9.72 13.05
CA GLU A 131 -19.32 -8.43 13.75
C GLU A 131 -18.18 -8.30 14.75
N GLN A 132 -17.81 -9.41 15.40
CA GLN A 132 -16.70 -9.46 16.35
C GLN A 132 -15.36 -9.17 15.68
N ASP A 133 -15.10 -9.78 14.52
CA ASP A 133 -13.84 -9.63 13.80
C ASP A 133 -13.73 -8.22 13.19
N VAL A 134 -14.83 -7.68 12.66
CA VAL A 134 -14.89 -6.30 12.16
C VAL A 134 -14.65 -5.30 13.29
N ARG A 135 -15.31 -5.46 14.45
CA ARG A 135 -15.07 -4.62 15.64
C ARG A 135 -13.61 -4.69 16.08
N ALA A 136 -13.03 -5.89 16.12
CA ALA A 136 -11.64 -6.09 16.53
C ALA A 136 -10.66 -5.40 15.57
N LEU A 137 -10.87 -5.52 14.25
CA LEU A 137 -10.05 -4.87 13.25
C LEU A 137 -10.17 -3.33 13.34
N VAL A 138 -11.39 -2.79 13.45
CA VAL A 138 -11.60 -1.34 13.59
C VAL A 138 -10.95 -0.79 14.86
N LYS A 139 -11.05 -1.51 15.99
CA LYS A 139 -10.34 -1.16 17.23
C LYS A 139 -8.83 -1.12 17.03
N ARG A 140 -8.27 -2.08 16.29
CA ARG A 140 -6.84 -2.09 15.93
C ARG A 140 -6.47 -0.91 15.02
N ILE A 141 -7.27 -0.62 13.99
CA ILE A 141 -7.04 0.51 13.08
C ILE A 141 -6.98 1.82 13.87
N LEU A 142 -7.92 2.04 14.80
CA LEU A 142 -7.93 3.20 15.70
C LEU A 142 -6.72 3.28 16.65
N GLY A 143 -6.14 2.12 17.00
CA GLY A 143 -4.91 2.05 17.78
C GLY A 143 -3.67 2.47 16.98
N VAL A 144 -3.75 2.44 15.66
CA VAL A 144 -2.68 2.93 14.77
C VAL A 144 -2.94 4.39 14.43
N SER A 145 -1.87 5.18 14.37
CA SER A 145 -1.97 6.60 13.99
C SER A 145 -2.20 6.72 12.48
N LEU A 146 -3.47 6.82 12.05
CA LEU A 146 -3.82 7.20 10.70
C LEU A 146 -3.30 8.62 10.44
N ARG A 147 -2.39 8.75 9.48
CA ARG A 147 -1.70 10.02 9.19
C ARG A 147 -2.59 11.03 8.48
N HIS A 148 -3.59 10.55 7.73
CA HIS A 148 -4.37 11.38 6.81
C HIS A 148 -5.84 11.46 7.21
N ARG A 149 -6.41 12.67 7.11
CA ARG A 149 -7.81 12.96 7.46
C ARG A 149 -8.81 12.16 6.62
N HIS A 150 -8.53 11.98 5.33
CA HIS A 150 -9.43 11.28 4.41
C HIS A 150 -9.63 9.80 4.81
N LEU A 151 -8.58 9.10 5.26
CA LEU A 151 -8.65 7.70 5.72
C LEU A 151 -9.58 7.53 6.93
N VAL A 152 -9.66 8.54 7.79
CA VAL A 152 -10.56 8.53 8.95
C VAL A 152 -12.00 8.69 8.50
N GLY A 153 -12.27 9.59 7.55
CA GLY A 153 -13.59 9.74 6.93
C GLY A 153 -14.04 8.46 6.25
N GLU A 154 -13.12 7.78 5.56
CA GLU A 154 -13.36 6.49 4.94
C GLU A 154 -13.69 5.41 5.98
N LEU A 155 -12.89 5.30 7.05
CA LEU A 155 -13.14 4.35 8.14
C LEU A 155 -14.52 4.56 8.79
N LYS A 156 -14.92 5.81 9.02
CA LYS A 156 -16.26 6.15 9.53
C LYS A 156 -17.37 5.70 8.58
N THR A 157 -17.17 5.90 7.28
CA THR A 157 -18.13 5.50 6.26
C THR A 157 -18.27 3.98 6.22
N ILE A 158 -17.15 3.25 6.20
CA ILE A 158 -17.11 1.79 6.24
C ILE A 158 -17.80 1.25 7.50
N TRP A 159 -17.54 1.87 8.66
CA TRP A 159 -18.18 1.48 9.91
C TRP A 159 -19.70 1.69 9.88
N ALA A 160 -20.17 2.83 9.36
CA ALA A 160 -21.61 3.08 9.20
C ALA A 160 -22.27 2.10 8.21
N GLU A 161 -21.59 1.77 7.11
CA GLU A 161 -22.06 0.81 6.10
C GLU A 161 -22.11 -0.63 6.63
N SER A 162 -21.30 -0.97 7.64
CA SER A 162 -21.28 -2.30 8.23
C SER A 162 -22.61 -2.69 8.90
N GLY A 163 -23.41 -1.70 9.31
CA GLY A 163 -24.66 -1.90 10.04
C GLY A 163 -24.47 -2.46 11.47
N ILE A 164 -23.24 -2.51 11.97
CA ILE A 164 -22.91 -3.04 13.30
C ILE A 164 -23.18 -1.96 14.35
N GLU A 165 -24.04 -2.26 15.31
CA GLU A 165 -24.31 -1.37 16.44
C GLU A 165 -23.27 -1.58 17.55
N ASP A 166 -22.39 -0.58 17.74
CA ASP A 166 -21.48 -0.47 18.89
C ASP A 166 -21.32 1.02 19.26
N PHE A 167 -22.08 1.47 20.26
CA PHE A 167 -22.13 2.88 20.65
C PHE A 167 -20.78 3.41 21.15
N GLU A 168 -20.04 2.59 21.90
CA GLU A 168 -18.74 3.00 22.44
C GLU A 168 -17.70 3.14 21.33
N LEU A 169 -17.66 2.18 20.40
CA LEU A 169 -16.74 2.25 19.27
C LEU A 169 -17.10 3.38 18.30
N GLN A 170 -18.39 3.62 18.07
CA GLN A 170 -18.87 4.77 17.29
C GLN A 170 -18.42 6.09 17.92
N GLN A 171 -18.60 6.26 19.24
CA GLN A 171 -18.16 7.45 19.95
C GLN A 171 -16.64 7.65 19.80
N ARG A 172 -15.85 6.57 19.94
CA ARG A 172 -14.39 6.62 19.77
C ARG A 172 -13.98 7.03 18.35
N LEU A 173 -14.67 6.54 17.32
CA LEU A 173 -14.43 6.95 15.92
C LEU A 173 -14.70 8.45 15.73
N ASP A 174 -15.78 8.96 16.32
CA ASP A 174 -16.13 10.38 16.24
C ASP A 174 -15.13 11.27 16.98
N GLU A 175 -14.67 10.86 18.16
CA GLU A 175 -13.60 11.54 18.91
C GLU A 175 -12.27 11.54 18.16
N TYR A 176 -11.90 10.39 17.58
CA TYR A 176 -10.68 10.24 16.79
C TYR A 176 -10.68 11.15 15.56
N ALA A 177 -11.82 11.23 14.85
CA ALA A 177 -11.98 12.11 13.71
C ALA A 177 -11.83 13.58 14.11
N ARG A 178 -12.51 14.04 15.16
CA ARG A 178 -12.37 15.43 15.65
C ARG A 178 -10.93 15.77 16.03
N ALA A 179 -10.23 14.86 16.70
CA ALA A 179 -8.84 15.07 17.10
C ALA A 179 -7.89 15.26 15.90
N ILE A 180 -8.16 14.61 14.76
CA ILE A 180 -7.38 14.78 13.53
C ILE A 180 -7.77 16.07 12.80
N GLU A 181 -9.04 16.49 12.86
CA GLU A 181 -9.51 17.76 12.28
C GLU A 181 -8.97 18.99 13.01
N GLU A 182 -8.83 18.91 14.33
CA GLU A 182 -8.30 20.00 15.16
C GLU A 182 -6.77 20.11 15.11
N ARG A 183 -6.08 19.16 14.44
CA ARG A 183 -4.63 19.10 14.37
C ARG A 183 -4.10 20.21 13.46
N THR A 184 -3.31 21.13 14.00
CA THR A 184 -2.70 22.21 13.21
C THR A 184 -1.53 21.67 12.37
N PRO A 185 -1.20 22.30 11.22
CA PRO A 185 -0.09 21.86 10.35
C PRO A 185 1.27 21.75 11.06
N ASP A 186 1.47 22.49 12.16
CA ASP A 186 2.72 22.55 12.94
C ASP A 186 2.85 21.39 13.95
N ASP A 187 1.78 20.63 14.22
CA ASP A 187 1.74 19.53 15.19
C ASP A 187 2.21 18.17 14.63
N THR A 188 2.75 18.15 13.40
CA THR A 188 3.24 16.92 12.72
C THR A 188 4.34 16.18 13.49
N HIS A 189 4.97 16.82 14.48
CA HIS A 189 5.98 16.21 15.36
C HIS A 189 5.46 15.64 16.68
N LYS A 190 4.17 15.80 17.02
CA LYS A 190 3.61 15.24 18.26
C LYS A 190 2.53 14.22 17.92
N THR A 191 2.95 12.96 17.79
CA THR A 191 2.02 11.81 17.82
C THR A 191 1.30 11.82 19.16
N ALA A 192 0.04 12.27 19.17
CA ALA A 192 -0.83 12.09 20.32
C ALA A 192 -1.13 10.59 20.43
N MET A 193 -0.42 9.89 21.31
CA MET A 193 -0.84 8.57 21.76
C MET A 193 -2.18 8.76 22.49
N PHE A 194 -3.23 8.11 22.01
CA PHE A 194 -4.44 7.93 22.81
C PHE A 194 -4.07 7.10 24.04
N PRO A 195 -4.49 7.49 25.26
CA PRO A 195 -4.21 6.69 26.44
C PRO A 195 -4.84 5.31 26.29
N GLU A 196 -4.03 4.26 26.41
CA GLU A 196 -4.51 2.87 26.51
C GLU A 196 -5.58 2.79 27.61
N GLN A 197 -6.75 2.28 27.28
CA GLN A 197 -7.69 1.81 28.31
C GLN A 197 -7.09 0.61 29.03
N PRO A 198 -7.35 0.43 30.34
CA PRO A 198 -6.82 -0.71 31.08
C PRO A 198 -7.35 -2.01 30.48
N ALA A 199 -6.43 -2.90 30.12
CA ALA A 199 -6.71 -4.21 29.58
C ALA A 199 -7.73 -4.96 30.46
N LEU A 200 -8.85 -5.39 29.84
CA LEU A 200 -9.59 -6.53 30.34
C LEU A 200 -8.63 -7.73 30.25
N ALA A 201 -8.22 -8.22 31.41
CA ALA A 201 -7.27 -9.29 31.56
C ALA A 201 -7.78 -10.57 30.86
N GLU A 202 -7.16 -10.92 29.74
CA GLU A 202 -7.04 -12.30 29.31
C GLU A 202 -5.56 -12.68 29.27
N ASP A 203 -5.26 -13.67 30.09
CA ASP A 203 -3.94 -14.23 30.36
C ASP A 203 -3.47 -15.08 29.17
N THR A 204 -2.72 -14.48 28.24
CA THR A 204 -1.78 -15.23 27.39
C THR A 204 -0.52 -14.42 27.15
N ALA A 205 0.53 -14.75 27.89
CA ALA A 205 1.87 -14.23 27.68
C ALA A 205 2.42 -14.68 26.31
N ALA A 206 2.56 -13.75 25.38
CA ALA A 206 3.47 -13.86 24.24
C ALA A 206 4.20 -12.52 24.07
N GLN A 207 5.52 -12.53 24.25
CA GLN A 207 6.38 -11.38 24.01
C GLN A 207 6.41 -11.06 22.51
N PRO A 208 6.48 -9.78 22.11
CA PRO A 208 6.57 -9.41 20.70
C PRO A 208 7.89 -9.94 20.12
N ALA A 209 7.79 -10.90 19.19
CA ALA A 209 8.93 -11.42 18.47
C ALA A 209 9.45 -10.35 17.50
N LYS A 210 10.76 -10.08 17.55
CA LYS A 210 11.47 -9.23 16.58
C LYS A 210 11.15 -9.69 15.16
N ALA A 211 10.81 -8.74 14.29
CA ALA A 211 10.57 -8.95 12.86
C ALA A 211 11.66 -9.84 12.24
N ARG A 212 11.30 -11.07 11.91
CA ARG A 212 12.13 -11.99 11.12
C ARG A 212 11.70 -11.83 9.67
N SER A 213 12.61 -11.36 8.82
CA SER A 213 12.49 -11.51 7.37
C SER A 213 12.39 -13.01 7.06
N SER A 214 11.30 -13.45 6.43
CA SER A 214 11.09 -14.85 6.07
C SER A 214 10.74 -14.99 4.59
N SER A 215 11.70 -14.74 3.71
CA SER A 215 11.59 -15.15 2.30
C SER A 215 11.50 -16.67 2.12
N ASP A 216 11.84 -17.45 3.15
CA ASP A 216 11.81 -18.92 3.16
C ASP A 216 10.39 -19.54 3.08
N GLY A 217 9.33 -18.74 3.21
CA GLY A 217 7.93 -19.22 3.19
C GLY A 217 7.26 -19.28 1.81
N LEU A 218 7.86 -18.64 0.79
CA LEU A 218 7.28 -18.47 -0.54
C LEU A 218 7.59 -19.62 -1.52
N ILE A 219 8.40 -20.60 -1.12
CA ILE A 219 8.73 -21.76 -1.95
C ILE A 219 7.54 -22.74 -1.91
N GLY A 220 6.61 -22.53 -2.84
CA GLY A 220 5.67 -23.56 -3.22
C GLY A 220 6.38 -24.77 -3.82
N LEU A 221 5.64 -25.86 -4.04
CA LEU A 221 6.25 -27.13 -4.44
C LEU A 221 6.88 -27.01 -5.83
N GLU A 222 8.21 -27.17 -5.93
CA GLU A 222 8.94 -27.21 -7.22
C GLU A 222 8.21 -28.09 -8.24
N GLY A 223 7.73 -27.48 -9.33
CA GLY A 223 7.02 -28.15 -10.42
C GLY A 223 5.50 -28.25 -10.29
N LEU A 224 4.90 -27.72 -9.23
CA LEU A 224 3.49 -27.31 -9.18
C LEU A 224 3.35 -25.83 -9.55
N ASP A 225 4.35 -25.05 -9.16
CA ASP A 225 4.49 -23.64 -9.52
C ASP A 225 5.41 -23.52 -10.74
N SER A 226 4.78 -23.50 -11.91
CA SER A 226 5.24 -22.62 -12.97
C SER A 226 4.54 -21.28 -12.74
N TYR A 227 4.86 -20.62 -11.63
CA TYR A 227 4.69 -19.19 -11.56
C TYR A 227 6.09 -18.64 -11.70
N PRO A 228 6.38 -17.91 -12.77
CA PRO A 228 7.69 -17.33 -12.88
C PRO A 228 7.86 -16.39 -11.68
N GLU A 229 9.06 -16.34 -11.13
CA GLU A 229 9.48 -15.28 -10.21
C GLU A 229 9.41 -13.87 -10.88
N THR A 230 8.89 -13.79 -12.11
CA THR A 230 8.68 -12.58 -12.91
C THR A 230 7.23 -12.08 -12.95
N ASP A 231 6.28 -12.66 -12.20
CA ASP A 231 4.90 -12.13 -12.15
C ASP A 231 4.68 -11.04 -11.08
N ALA A 232 5.77 -10.40 -10.63
CA ALA A 232 5.71 -9.02 -10.12
C ALA A 232 5.19 -8.04 -11.19
N ASP A 233 5.17 -8.45 -12.47
CA ASP A 233 4.76 -7.64 -13.62
C ASP A 233 3.26 -7.67 -13.93
N MET A 234 2.40 -8.38 -13.17
CA MET A 234 0.95 -8.42 -13.47
C MET A 234 0.12 -7.28 -12.85
N TYR A 235 0.79 -6.28 -12.26
CA TYR A 235 0.24 -4.92 -12.09
C TYR A 235 0.73 -3.95 -13.20
N GLY A 236 1.30 -4.48 -14.30
CA GLY A 236 1.59 -3.74 -15.54
C GLY A 236 0.71 -4.20 -16.71
N ASN A 237 -0.15 -3.29 -17.16
CA ASN A 237 -1.00 -3.24 -18.36
C ASN A 237 -0.97 -4.33 -19.45
N THR A 238 -2.14 -4.52 -20.06
CA THR A 238 -2.35 -5.24 -21.31
C THR A 238 -1.89 -4.41 -22.55
N MET A 239 -1.03 -5.03 -23.37
CA MET A 239 -0.88 -4.95 -24.85
C MET A 239 0.23 -4.02 -25.45
N PRO A 240 0.75 -4.29 -26.68
CA PRO A 240 2.01 -5.02 -26.91
C PRO A 240 3.06 -4.23 -27.73
N SER A 241 4.32 -4.68 -27.66
CA SER A 241 5.47 -4.11 -28.38
C SER A 241 5.41 -4.30 -29.91
N GLY A 242 5.89 -3.29 -30.65
CA GLY A 242 6.18 -3.38 -32.08
C GLY A 242 7.32 -2.47 -32.52
N MET A 243 8.40 -3.11 -33.02
CA MET A 243 9.57 -2.58 -33.76
C MET A 243 10.57 -1.73 -32.93
N GLY A 244 11.89 -1.92 -32.97
CA GLY A 244 12.77 -2.79 -33.76
C GLY A 244 14.16 -2.12 -33.87
N THR A 245 15.21 -2.79 -33.37
CA THR A 245 16.65 -2.83 -33.82
C THR A 245 17.39 -1.49 -34.12
N VAL A 246 18.65 -1.17 -33.80
CA VAL A 246 19.95 -1.78 -33.35
C VAL A 246 20.98 -0.59 -33.26
N PRO A 247 22.34 -0.72 -33.20
CA PRO A 247 23.22 -1.06 -32.06
C PRO A 247 24.51 -0.15 -31.91
N GLY A 248 25.31 -0.36 -30.85
CA GLY A 248 26.75 0.07 -30.74
C GLY A 248 26.97 1.36 -29.94
N THR A 249 27.92 1.49 -29.00
CA THR A 249 29.33 1.08 -29.03
C THR A 249 29.94 0.85 -27.62
N SER A 250 30.90 -0.08 -27.57
CA SER A 250 31.98 -0.32 -26.56
C SER A 250 32.75 0.96 -26.13
N SER A 251 33.46 1.11 -25.00
CA SER A 251 34.36 0.22 -24.22
C SER A 251 34.90 1.01 -22.96
N PRO A 252 35.84 0.48 -22.13
CA PRO A 252 35.83 0.62 -20.66
C PRO A 252 36.89 1.55 -20.06
N THR A 253 36.75 1.91 -18.78
CA THR A 253 37.90 2.22 -17.89
C THR A 253 37.50 2.03 -16.42
N GLY A 254 38.41 1.43 -15.66
CA GLY A 254 38.18 0.98 -14.29
C GLY A 254 38.57 1.98 -13.20
N GLY A 255 38.15 1.61 -12.00
CA GLY A 255 38.74 2.00 -10.72
C GLY A 255 38.31 3.36 -10.18
N ILE A 256 37.38 3.35 -9.23
CA ILE A 256 37.52 3.80 -7.83
C ILE A 256 36.17 3.50 -7.15
N GLN A 257 36.17 2.61 -6.15
CA GLN A 257 35.02 2.41 -5.27
C GLN A 257 35.05 3.53 -4.22
N VAL A 258 34.06 4.42 -4.29
CA VAL A 258 33.63 5.25 -3.15
C VAL A 258 32.26 4.73 -2.76
N ASP A 259 32.12 4.35 -1.49
CA ASP A 259 30.87 3.92 -0.89
C ASP A 259 29.96 5.15 -0.73
N VAL A 260 29.03 5.30 -1.67
CA VAL A 260 27.90 6.22 -1.61
C VAL A 260 26.66 5.34 -1.46
N GLY A 261 25.76 5.67 -0.52
CA GLY A 261 24.51 4.93 -0.29
C GLY A 261 23.69 4.72 -1.58
N PRO A 262 22.56 3.98 -1.55
CA PRO A 262 21.90 3.51 -2.77
C PRO A 262 21.47 4.68 -3.66
N GLU A 263 22.34 5.08 -4.58
CA GLU A 263 22.02 5.91 -5.73
C GLU A 263 21.20 5.01 -6.63
N LEU A 264 19.90 5.26 -6.62
CA LEU A 264 19.00 4.68 -7.60
C LEU A 264 19.58 4.97 -8.99
N SER A 265 19.59 3.96 -9.85
CA SER A 265 19.96 4.16 -11.24
C SER A 265 19.02 5.21 -11.84
N SER A 266 19.55 6.18 -12.61
CA SER A 266 18.78 7.27 -13.25
C SER A 266 17.60 6.84 -14.14
N GLY A 267 17.37 5.52 -14.30
CA GLY A 267 16.18 4.95 -14.93
C GLY A 267 15.05 4.58 -13.96
N GLU A 268 15.39 4.18 -12.72
CA GLU A 268 14.40 3.68 -11.74
C GLU A 268 13.43 4.78 -11.30
N GLY A 269 13.91 6.02 -11.13
CA GLY A 269 13.04 7.15 -10.79
C GLY A 269 12.03 7.48 -11.89
N LYS A 270 12.41 7.28 -13.15
CA LYS A 270 11.51 7.49 -14.29
C LYS A 270 10.44 6.40 -14.38
N ASP A 271 10.81 5.14 -14.17
CA ASP A 271 9.86 4.03 -14.22
C ASP A 271 8.79 4.18 -13.12
N HIS A 272 9.19 4.56 -11.90
CA HIS A 272 8.26 4.91 -10.82
C HIS A 272 7.36 6.10 -11.20
N TYR A 273 7.90 7.14 -11.83
CA TYR A 273 7.10 8.28 -12.27
C TYR A 273 6.04 7.88 -13.30
N ASP A 274 6.43 7.11 -14.32
CA ASP A 274 5.54 6.67 -15.39
C ASP A 274 4.41 5.78 -14.83
N LEU A 275 4.72 4.91 -13.86
CA LEU A 275 3.72 4.10 -13.15
C LEU A 275 2.78 4.98 -12.29
N GLY A 276 3.32 5.97 -11.59
CA GLY A 276 2.54 6.93 -10.82
C GLY A 276 1.52 7.70 -11.68
N VAL A 277 1.90 8.06 -12.92
CA VAL A 277 0.98 8.71 -13.88
C VAL A 277 -0.17 7.76 -14.24
N VAL A 278 0.10 6.48 -14.48
CA VAL A 278 -0.96 5.48 -14.77
C VAL A 278 -1.92 5.36 -13.59
N TYR A 279 -1.41 5.24 -12.36
CA TYR A 279 -2.27 5.19 -11.17
C TYR A 279 -3.10 6.45 -10.98
N LYS A 280 -2.51 7.63 -11.25
CA LYS A 280 -3.20 8.91 -11.22
C LYS A 280 -4.33 8.97 -12.25
N GLU A 281 -4.12 8.53 -13.49
CA GLU A 281 -5.16 8.47 -14.53
C GLU A 281 -6.31 7.52 -14.14
N MET A 282 -5.98 6.45 -13.43
CA MET A 282 -6.95 5.51 -12.86
C MET A 282 -7.64 6.02 -11.58
N LYS A 283 -7.26 7.21 -11.09
CA LYS A 283 -7.73 7.81 -9.83
C LYS A 283 -7.43 6.95 -8.60
N LEU A 284 -6.38 6.14 -8.66
CA LEU A 284 -5.83 5.38 -7.55
C LEU A 284 -4.79 6.26 -6.84
N TRP A 285 -5.28 7.28 -6.13
CA TRP A 285 -4.44 8.36 -5.60
C TRP A 285 -3.36 7.87 -4.63
N ASP A 286 -3.68 6.93 -3.74
CA ASP A 286 -2.71 6.39 -2.78
C ASP A 286 -1.55 5.67 -3.47
N ALA A 287 -1.86 4.84 -4.48
CA ALA A 287 -0.85 4.15 -5.27
C ALA A 287 0.00 5.14 -6.08
N ALA A 288 -0.64 6.16 -6.66
CA ALA A 288 0.07 7.22 -7.38
C ALA A 288 1.04 7.98 -6.47
N VAL A 289 0.61 8.34 -5.26
CA VAL A 289 1.45 9.02 -4.27
C VAL A 289 2.67 8.17 -3.91
N ALA A 290 2.47 6.88 -3.63
CA ALA A 290 3.58 5.98 -3.28
C ALA A 290 4.64 5.91 -4.39
N GLU A 291 4.21 5.79 -5.66
CA GLU A 291 5.13 5.77 -6.80
C GLU A 291 5.83 7.11 -7.01
N PHE A 292 5.13 8.23 -6.87
CA PHE A 292 5.74 9.56 -6.97
C PHE A 292 6.72 9.84 -5.83
N GLU A 293 6.50 9.32 -4.63
CA GLU A 293 7.47 9.42 -3.54
C GLU A 293 8.78 8.70 -3.86
N GLN A 294 8.71 7.55 -4.52
CA GLN A 294 9.90 6.82 -4.98
C GLN A 294 10.59 7.56 -6.12
N ALA A 295 9.83 8.02 -7.11
CA ALA A 295 10.34 8.82 -8.22
C ALA A 295 11.06 10.09 -7.73
N ARG A 296 10.56 10.71 -6.65
CA ARG A 296 11.14 11.93 -6.08
C ARG A 296 12.55 11.72 -5.49
N LYS A 297 12.93 10.49 -5.16
CA LYS A 297 14.28 10.18 -4.66
C LYS A 297 15.35 10.35 -5.73
N ASP A 298 14.98 10.21 -7.00
CA ASP A 298 15.86 10.50 -8.13
C ASP A 298 15.95 12.02 -8.37
N PRO A 299 17.14 12.64 -8.28
CA PRO A 299 17.31 14.07 -8.50
C PRO A 299 16.77 14.56 -9.86
N SER A 300 16.86 13.74 -10.91
CA SER A 300 16.40 14.10 -12.25
C SER A 300 14.87 14.15 -12.37
N MET A 301 14.16 13.38 -11.55
CA MET A 301 12.69 13.30 -11.54
C MET A 301 12.07 14.07 -10.36
N ARG A 302 12.88 14.52 -9.40
CA ARG A 302 12.44 15.14 -8.13
C ARG A 302 11.37 16.21 -8.28
N ILE A 303 11.61 17.22 -9.12
CA ILE A 303 10.66 18.32 -9.33
C ILE A 303 9.37 17.80 -9.95
N ARG A 304 9.50 17.04 -11.03
CA ARG A 304 8.37 16.52 -11.80
C ARG A 304 7.48 15.61 -10.95
N ALA A 305 8.08 14.73 -10.14
CA ALA A 305 7.39 13.85 -9.21
C ALA A 305 6.73 14.64 -8.07
N SER A 306 7.39 15.67 -7.53
CA SER A 306 6.81 16.52 -6.47
C SER A 306 5.58 17.29 -6.94
N LEU A 307 5.60 17.80 -8.17
CA LEU A 307 4.45 18.45 -8.79
C LEU A 307 3.28 17.47 -8.97
N ALA A 308 3.54 16.28 -9.52
CA ALA A 308 2.51 15.26 -9.70
C ALA A 308 1.93 14.76 -8.36
N LEU A 309 2.76 14.68 -7.32
CA LEU A 309 2.33 14.32 -5.97
C LEU A 309 1.44 15.41 -5.36
N ALA A 310 1.78 16.69 -5.54
CA ALA A 310 0.94 17.81 -5.09
C ALA A 310 -0.43 17.82 -5.79
N GLU A 311 -0.49 17.48 -7.08
CA GLU A 311 -1.76 17.31 -7.80
C GLU A 311 -2.59 16.16 -7.21
N CYS A 312 -1.97 15.03 -6.86
CA CYS A 312 -2.67 13.93 -6.20
C CYS A 312 -3.21 14.33 -4.83
N LEU A 313 -2.42 15.09 -4.03
CA LEU A 313 -2.86 15.61 -2.73
C LEU A 313 -4.04 16.59 -2.88
N HIS A 314 -4.04 17.43 -3.92
CA HIS A 314 -5.18 18.28 -4.26
C HIS A 314 -6.44 17.46 -4.58
N GLU A 315 -6.35 16.43 -5.43
CA GLU A 315 -7.49 15.55 -5.74
C GLU A 315 -8.02 14.78 -4.51
N MET A 316 -7.18 14.60 -3.48
CA MET A 316 -7.56 14.02 -2.18
C MET A 316 -8.04 15.05 -1.14
N ASP A 317 -8.24 16.31 -1.54
CA ASP A 317 -8.68 17.43 -0.69
C ASP A 317 -7.70 17.79 0.45
N ASP A 318 -6.41 17.45 0.30
CA ASP A 318 -5.32 17.79 1.23
C ASP A 318 -4.43 18.92 0.66
N LEU A 319 -5.07 20.06 0.38
CA LEU A 319 -4.41 21.28 -0.12
C LEU A 319 -3.27 21.78 0.79
N PRO A 320 -3.38 21.75 2.14
CA PRO A 320 -2.30 22.20 3.01
C PRO A 320 -1.03 21.34 2.89
N ALA A 321 -1.17 20.02 2.78
CA ALA A 321 -0.01 19.13 2.58
C ALA A 321 0.65 19.35 1.22
N ALA A 322 -0.16 19.59 0.17
CA ALA A 322 0.36 19.92 -1.16
C ALA A 322 1.19 21.20 -1.14
N LEU A 323 0.72 22.22 -0.42
CA LEU A 323 1.40 23.51 -0.32
C LEU A 323 2.74 23.40 0.42
N ASP A 324 2.75 22.78 1.61
CA ASP A 324 3.98 22.60 2.42
C ASP A 324 5.05 21.79 1.65
N LEU A 325 4.63 20.77 0.90
CA LEU A 325 5.51 20.01 0.03
C LEU A 325 6.20 20.90 -1.01
N LEU A 326 5.43 21.66 -1.79
CA LEU A 326 5.98 22.47 -2.88
C LEU A 326 6.83 23.63 -2.37
N GLU A 327 6.47 24.23 -1.24
CA GLU A 327 7.26 25.28 -0.62
C GLU A 327 8.63 24.79 -0.17
N ARG A 328 8.70 23.60 0.44
CA ARG A 328 9.96 22.96 0.83
C ARG A 328 10.83 22.63 -0.38
N GLU A 329 10.25 22.07 -1.43
CA GLU A 329 10.97 21.79 -2.68
C GLU A 329 11.49 23.08 -3.33
N ARG A 330 10.68 24.15 -3.35
CA ARG A 330 11.08 25.45 -3.89
C ARG A 330 12.22 26.08 -3.08
N ALA A 331 12.20 25.95 -1.76
CA ALA A 331 13.28 26.42 -0.91
C ALA A 331 14.59 25.64 -1.13
N ALA A 332 14.50 24.33 -1.34
CA ALA A 332 15.65 23.47 -1.63
C ALA A 332 16.27 23.76 -3.02
N GLN A 333 15.43 24.13 -3.99
CA GLN A 333 15.81 24.29 -5.40
C GLN A 333 15.98 25.77 -5.78
N SER A 334 16.57 26.56 -4.87
CA SER A 334 16.68 28.02 -5.01
C SER A 334 17.52 28.50 -6.21
N ASN A 335 18.41 27.65 -6.72
CA ASN A 335 19.32 27.96 -7.83
C ASN A 335 18.84 27.45 -9.19
N ASP A 336 17.70 26.75 -9.26
CA ASP A 336 17.15 26.20 -10.50
C ASP A 336 15.96 27.05 -10.96
N ASP A 337 16.20 27.94 -11.92
CA ASP A 337 15.18 28.88 -12.41
C ASP A 337 13.96 28.17 -13.04
N ASP A 338 14.16 27.04 -13.72
CA ASP A 338 13.07 26.27 -14.33
C ASP A 338 12.19 25.61 -13.24
N ALA A 339 12.82 25.03 -12.22
CA ALA A 339 12.12 24.49 -11.07
C ALA A 339 11.39 25.59 -10.28
N GLN A 340 12.03 26.74 -10.10
CA GLN A 340 11.45 27.91 -9.43
C GLN A 340 10.18 28.41 -10.12
N VAL A 341 10.18 28.43 -11.46
CA VAL A 341 9.02 28.80 -12.28
C VAL A 341 7.90 27.76 -12.12
N ALA A 342 8.22 26.47 -12.30
CA ALA A 342 7.21 25.41 -12.26
C ALA A 342 6.55 25.25 -10.87
N LEU A 343 7.37 25.25 -9.81
CA LEU A 343 6.90 25.18 -8.43
C LEU A 343 6.12 26.44 -8.04
N GLY A 344 6.61 27.63 -8.42
CA GLY A 344 5.95 28.90 -8.14
C GLY A 344 4.56 28.98 -8.75
N PHE A 345 4.39 28.47 -9.98
CA PHE A 345 3.11 28.45 -10.66
C PHE A 345 2.10 27.54 -9.95
N GLN A 346 2.52 26.32 -9.57
CA GLN A 346 1.62 25.41 -8.86
C GLN A 346 1.29 25.87 -7.44
N ILE A 347 2.23 26.51 -6.73
CA ILE A 347 1.94 27.14 -5.43
C ILE A 347 0.90 28.26 -5.58
N GLY A 348 0.99 29.07 -6.65
CA GLY A 348 -0.02 30.08 -6.98
C GLY A 348 -1.42 29.48 -7.17
N ASN A 349 -1.51 28.37 -7.92
CA ASN A 349 -2.77 27.63 -8.11
C ASN A 349 -3.36 27.13 -6.78
N LEU A 350 -2.53 26.57 -5.90
CA LEU A 350 -2.97 26.08 -4.59
C LEU A 350 -3.48 27.22 -3.70
N HIS A 351 -2.80 28.37 -3.68
CA HIS A 351 -3.26 29.55 -2.96
C HIS A 351 -4.59 30.10 -3.51
N GLU A 352 -4.76 30.07 -4.83
CA GLU A 352 -6.03 30.47 -5.46
C GLU A 352 -7.19 29.57 -4.99
N LEU A 353 -6.98 28.25 -4.97
CA LEU A 353 -7.96 27.26 -4.50
C LEU A 353 -8.30 27.43 -3.01
N LEU A 354 -7.31 27.82 -2.21
CA LEU A 354 -7.50 28.13 -0.78
C LEU A 354 -8.18 29.50 -0.55
N GLY A 355 -8.42 30.30 -1.60
CA GLY A 355 -9.01 31.64 -1.49
C GLY A 355 -8.02 32.74 -1.10
N ASN A 356 -6.73 32.43 -1.01
CA ASN A 356 -5.65 33.36 -0.67
C ASN A 356 -5.22 34.12 -1.94
N LEU A 357 -6.11 34.98 -2.45
CA LEU A 357 -5.96 35.59 -3.78
C LEU A 357 -4.76 36.54 -3.89
N ARG A 358 -4.38 37.20 -2.80
CA ARG A 358 -3.22 38.12 -2.78
C ARG A 358 -1.90 37.36 -2.86
N GLU A 359 -1.80 36.27 -2.12
CA GLU A 359 -0.67 35.35 -2.13
C GLU A 359 -0.57 34.69 -3.51
N ALA A 360 -1.67 34.16 -4.05
CA ALA A 360 -1.73 33.60 -5.39
C ALA A 360 -1.20 34.58 -6.45
N LEU A 361 -1.68 35.83 -6.43
CA LEU A 361 -1.20 36.89 -7.32
C LEU A 361 0.30 37.11 -7.18
N SER A 362 0.81 37.26 -5.95
CA SER A 362 2.25 37.46 -5.71
C SER A 362 3.10 36.31 -6.27
N HIS A 363 2.63 35.07 -6.19
CA HIS A 363 3.32 33.91 -6.75
C HIS A 363 3.32 33.93 -8.27
N PHE A 364 2.19 34.25 -8.91
CA PHE A 364 2.14 34.37 -10.37
C PHE A 364 2.97 35.52 -10.91
N GLU A 365 3.03 36.66 -10.21
CA GLU A 365 3.90 37.77 -10.59
C GLU A 365 5.38 37.39 -10.54
N ALA A 366 5.81 36.65 -9.51
CA ALA A 366 7.17 36.13 -9.42
C ALA A 366 7.49 35.11 -10.54
N VAL A 367 6.49 34.33 -10.98
CA VAL A 367 6.62 33.44 -12.14
C VAL A 367 6.76 34.26 -13.43
N ARG A 368 5.92 35.28 -13.64
CA ARG A 368 5.97 36.19 -14.79
C ARG A 368 7.33 36.88 -14.90
N GLU A 369 7.89 37.37 -13.80
CA GLU A 369 9.20 38.02 -13.80
C GLU A 369 10.33 37.14 -14.33
N ARG A 370 10.24 35.82 -14.08
CA ARG A 370 11.22 34.83 -14.53
C ARG A 370 10.91 34.31 -15.94
N ASN A 371 9.66 33.98 -16.21
CA ASN A 371 9.19 33.44 -17.48
C ASN A 371 7.77 33.95 -17.81
N PRO A 372 7.67 35.06 -18.57
CA PRO A 372 6.38 35.64 -18.95
C PRO A 372 5.49 34.74 -19.83
N SER A 373 6.05 33.74 -20.51
CA SER A 373 5.30 32.83 -21.38
C SER A 373 5.04 31.45 -20.75
N TYR A 374 5.15 31.34 -19.43
CA TYR A 374 4.90 30.09 -18.73
C TYR A 374 3.39 29.86 -18.54
N GLY A 375 2.86 28.83 -19.19
CA GLY A 375 1.44 28.45 -19.07
C GLY A 375 0.50 29.61 -19.41
N ASP A 376 -0.52 29.79 -18.57
CA ASP A 376 -1.54 30.85 -18.60
C ASP A 376 -1.26 31.95 -17.55
N VAL A 377 0.00 32.17 -17.15
CA VAL A 377 0.35 33.09 -16.03
C VAL A 377 -0.17 34.53 -16.20
N GLU A 378 -0.13 35.10 -17.41
CA GLU A 378 -0.64 36.45 -17.66
C GLU A 378 -2.17 36.53 -17.54
N GLU A 379 -2.88 35.49 -18.00
CA GLU A 379 -4.33 35.39 -17.88
C GLU A 379 -4.72 35.29 -16.40
N ARG A 380 -4.04 34.42 -15.63
CA ARG A 380 -4.24 34.28 -14.19
C ARG A 380 -4.01 35.57 -13.41
N ILE A 381 -2.96 36.32 -13.73
CA ILE A 381 -2.68 37.62 -13.10
C ILE A 381 -3.81 38.62 -13.40
N SER A 382 -4.27 38.69 -14.66
CA SER A 382 -5.36 39.57 -15.05
C SER A 382 -6.66 39.23 -14.30
N GLU A 383 -7.05 37.96 -14.29
CA GLU A 383 -8.27 37.48 -13.62
C GLU A 383 -8.23 37.75 -12.11
N LEU A 384 -7.10 37.49 -11.45
CA LEU A 384 -6.95 37.73 -10.01
C LEU A 384 -6.92 39.22 -9.67
N SER A 385 -6.29 40.03 -10.52
CA SER A 385 -6.27 41.50 -10.36
C SER A 385 -7.67 42.10 -10.46
N ASP A 386 -8.48 41.62 -11.41
CA ASP A 386 -9.87 42.06 -11.57
C ASP A 386 -10.76 41.62 -10.39
N ARG A 387 -10.56 40.40 -9.88
CA ARG A 387 -11.28 39.89 -8.69
C ARG A 387 -10.93 40.68 -7.43
N LEU A 388 -9.66 41.07 -7.25
CA LEU A 388 -9.21 41.89 -6.12
C LEU A 388 -9.72 43.34 -6.25
N GLY A 389 -9.66 43.94 -7.44
CA GLY A 389 -10.15 45.30 -7.69
C GLY A 389 -11.68 45.44 -7.59
N SER A 390 -12.44 44.41 -7.96
CA SER A 390 -13.90 44.38 -7.79
C SER A 390 -14.34 44.15 -6.34
N GLY A 391 -13.52 43.47 -5.52
CA GLY A 391 -13.76 43.29 -4.08
C GLY A 391 -13.55 44.57 -3.26
N GLU A 392 -12.58 45.41 -3.62
CA GLU A 392 -12.28 46.67 -2.91
C GLU A 392 -13.30 47.80 -3.19
N THR A 393 -14.11 47.68 -4.25
CA THR A 393 -15.18 48.66 -4.55
C THR A 393 -16.53 48.32 -3.92
N ALA A 394 -16.64 47.16 -3.25
CA ALA A 394 -17.87 46.64 -2.66
C ALA A 394 -17.87 46.62 -1.11
N SER A 395 -16.84 47.16 -0.45
CA SER A 395 -16.79 47.44 0.99
C SER A 395 -16.79 48.93 1.26
#